data_AF-A0A3S4HT00-F1
#
_entry.id   AF-A0A3S4HT00-F1
#
_cell.length_a   1.000
_cell.length_b   1.000
_cell.length_c   1.000
_cell.angle_alpha   90.00
_cell.angle_beta   90.00
_cell.angle_gamma   90.00
#
_symmetry.space_group_name_H-M   'P 1'
#
loop_
_entity.id
_entity.type
_entity.pdbx_description
1 polymer ?
#
loop_
_entity_poly.entity_id
_entity_poly.type
_entity_poly.pdbx_seq_one_letter_code
_entity_poly.pdbx_strand_id
1 'polypeptide(L)'
;MVVVTTSNYAPDDLYPGGLQRQNFLPTIELIKRELDVLNVDGGHDYRLRELTREPLFMVPADAANEGKMEQLFRRVSTGAELAQKSITVLEREIAVKRMSPGVIWFDFMALCDGPRAQTDYLEIASEYHTVFLSGIPRLSAKQASIAAASLGWWTCSTTTASS
;
A
#
# COMPACT_ATOMS: atom_id res chain seq x y z
N MET A 1 22.44 -20.64 -10.31
CA MET A 1 21.88 -19.65 -9.37
C MET A 1 20.97 -18.75 -10.20
N VAL A 2 19.74 -18.52 -9.78
CA VAL A 2 18.79 -17.65 -10.48
C VAL A 2 18.63 -16.37 -9.65
N VAL A 3 18.80 -15.21 -10.29
CA VAL A 3 18.61 -13.90 -9.66
C VAL A 3 17.33 -13.31 -10.19
N VAL A 4 16.41 -12.96 -9.29
CA VAL A 4 15.18 -12.24 -9.62
C VAL A 4 15.20 -10.94 -8.84
N THR A 5 15.03 -9.82 -9.56
CA THR A 5 14.95 -8.49 -8.99
C THR A 5 13.75 -7.75 -9.56
N THR A 6 13.10 -6.92 -8.75
CA THR A 6 11.94 -6.13 -9.16
C THR A 6 12.22 -4.66 -8.92
N SER A 7 11.85 -3.81 -9.86
CA SER A 7 12.10 -2.37 -9.83
C SER A 7 10.92 -1.62 -10.41
N ASN A 8 10.63 -0.44 -9.86
CA ASN A 8 9.65 0.50 -10.40
C ASN A 8 10.23 1.40 -11.51
N TYR A 9 11.53 1.29 -11.78
CA TYR A 9 12.23 1.99 -12.85
C TYR A 9 12.77 1.00 -13.86
N ALA A 10 12.71 1.38 -15.14
CA ALA A 10 13.48 0.70 -16.17
C ALA A 10 14.96 0.68 -15.80
N PRO A 11 15.75 -0.31 -16.25
CA PRO A 11 17.17 -0.40 -15.93
C PRO A 11 17.95 0.89 -16.17
N ASP A 12 17.67 1.60 -17.26
CA ASP A 12 18.33 2.87 -17.60
C ASP A 12 18.00 4.01 -16.62
N ASP A 13 16.85 3.93 -15.95
CA ASP A 13 16.37 4.94 -14.99
C ASP A 13 16.69 4.58 -13.54
N LEU A 14 17.32 3.42 -13.28
CA LEU A 14 17.67 2.98 -11.93
C LEU A 14 18.62 3.96 -11.24
N TYR A 15 18.28 4.40 -10.03
CA TYR A 15 19.06 5.33 -9.19
C TYR A 15 19.10 6.80 -9.68
N PRO A 16 17.94 7.42 -9.98
CA PRO A 16 17.90 8.78 -10.51
C PRO A 16 18.37 9.78 -9.45
N GLY A 17 19.27 10.70 -9.81
CA GLY A 17 19.84 11.67 -8.87
C GLY A 17 20.74 11.09 -7.76
N GLY A 18 21.11 9.81 -7.86
CA GLY A 18 21.92 9.13 -6.87
C GLY A 18 23.35 9.69 -6.78
N LEU A 19 23.88 9.73 -5.55
CA LEU A 19 25.25 10.16 -5.29
C LEU A 19 26.21 9.24 -6.04
N GLN A 20 27.04 9.81 -6.93
CA GLN A 20 27.95 9.07 -7.82
C GLN A 20 27.27 8.06 -8.76
N ARG A 21 26.07 8.35 -9.29
CA ARG A 21 25.38 7.53 -10.31
C ARG A 21 26.29 7.03 -11.45
N GLN A 22 27.30 7.81 -11.83
CA GLN A 22 28.28 7.41 -12.86
C GLN A 22 28.97 6.07 -12.52
N ASN A 23 29.24 5.79 -11.26
CA ASN A 23 29.84 4.53 -10.80
C ASN A 23 28.86 3.36 -10.83
N PHE A 24 27.54 3.64 -10.94
CA PHE A 24 26.48 2.64 -11.02
C PHE A 24 26.09 2.29 -12.47
N LEU A 25 26.47 3.11 -13.45
CA LEU A 25 26.25 2.83 -14.88
C LEU A 25 26.81 1.47 -15.33
N PRO A 26 28.02 1.03 -14.89
CA PRO A 26 28.52 -0.30 -15.24
C PRO A 26 27.62 -1.43 -14.73
N THR A 27 26.96 -1.24 -13.58
CA THR A 27 26.00 -2.21 -13.04
C THR A 27 24.71 -2.23 -13.85
N ILE A 28 24.23 -1.07 -14.32
CA ILE A 28 23.07 -0.99 -15.23
C ILE A 28 23.36 -1.75 -16.54
N GLU A 29 24.55 -1.55 -17.12
CA GLU A 29 24.97 -2.29 -18.32
C GLU A 29 25.06 -3.80 -18.07
N LEU A 30 25.56 -4.20 -16.90
CA LEU A 30 25.60 -5.61 -16.51
C LEU A 30 24.18 -6.19 -16.37
N ILE A 31 23.25 -5.47 -15.76
CA ILE A 31 21.84 -5.87 -15.64
C ILE A 31 21.22 -6.07 -17.02
N LYS A 32 21.40 -5.12 -17.93
CA LYS A 32 20.84 -5.19 -19.30
C LYS A 32 21.45 -6.33 -20.12
N ARG A 33 22.70 -6.71 -19.87
CA ARG A 33 23.39 -7.77 -20.60
C ARG A 33 23.06 -9.16 -20.08
N GLU A 34 22.96 -9.32 -18.76
CA GLU A 34 22.90 -10.64 -18.11
C GLU A 34 21.49 -11.02 -17.64
N LEU A 35 20.55 -10.08 -17.59
CA LEU A 35 19.18 -10.31 -17.13
C LEU A 35 18.15 -10.02 -18.23
N ASP A 36 17.12 -10.85 -18.29
CA ASP A 36 15.93 -10.59 -19.09
C ASP A 36 15.04 -9.54 -18.39
N VAL A 37 14.88 -8.39 -19.03
CA VAL A 37 14.04 -7.31 -18.51
C VAL A 37 12.59 -7.58 -18.89
N LEU A 38 11.81 -8.03 -17.91
CA LEU A 38 10.37 -8.23 -18.07
C LEU A 38 9.61 -7.01 -17.57
N ASN A 39 8.91 -6.32 -18.46
CA ASN A 39 7.97 -5.29 -18.06
C ASN A 39 6.68 -5.98 -17.53
N VAL A 40 6.35 -5.71 -16.28
CA VAL A 40 5.18 -6.31 -15.60
C VAL A 40 3.90 -5.50 -15.87
N ASP A 41 3.96 -4.40 -16.63
CA ASP A 41 2.81 -3.64 -17.13
C ASP A 41 2.09 -4.39 -18.28
N GLY A 42 1.66 -5.63 -18.03
CA GLY A 42 0.82 -6.42 -18.94
C GLY A 42 -0.63 -5.95 -18.99
N GLY A 43 -0.90 -4.64 -18.90
CA GLY A 43 -2.25 -4.06 -18.96
C GLY A 43 -3.21 -4.51 -17.85
N HIS A 44 -2.70 -5.24 -16.86
CA HIS A 44 -3.47 -5.76 -15.75
C HIS A 44 -3.04 -5.05 -14.48
N ASP A 45 -3.70 -3.94 -14.20
CA ASP A 45 -3.65 -3.35 -12.88
C ASP A 45 -4.35 -4.30 -11.89
N TYR A 46 -3.55 -5.08 -11.18
CA TYR A 46 -4.03 -5.98 -10.12
C TYR A 46 -4.61 -5.22 -8.92
N ARG A 47 -4.43 -3.89 -8.86
CA ARG A 47 -4.94 -3.07 -7.76
C ARG A 47 -6.47 -2.94 -7.76
N LEU A 48 -7.19 -3.31 -8.84
CA LEU A 48 -8.52 -2.71 -9.04
C LEU A 48 -9.55 -3.51 -9.88
N ARG A 49 -9.69 -4.82 -9.67
CA ARG A 49 -10.73 -5.60 -10.38
C ARG A 49 -12.14 -5.50 -9.79
N GLU A 50 -12.31 -5.15 -8.51
CA GLU A 50 -13.65 -5.14 -7.86
C GLU A 50 -14.08 -3.76 -7.32
N LEU A 51 -13.14 -2.84 -7.07
CA LEU A 51 -13.43 -1.50 -6.51
C LEU A 51 -13.61 -0.38 -7.57
N THR A 52 -13.61 -0.71 -8.86
CA THR A 52 -13.45 0.22 -10.00
C THR A 52 -14.57 1.24 -10.17
N ARG A 53 -15.63 1.21 -9.36
CA ARG A 53 -16.77 2.14 -9.43
C ARG A 53 -17.01 2.93 -8.15
N GLU A 54 -16.24 2.69 -7.09
CA GLU A 54 -16.46 3.34 -5.80
C GLU A 54 -15.35 4.32 -5.44
N PRO A 55 -15.67 5.36 -4.65
CA PRO A 55 -14.67 6.28 -4.17
C PRO A 55 -13.68 5.55 -3.24
N LEU A 56 -12.47 5.31 -3.74
CA LEU A 56 -11.34 4.72 -2.99
C LEU A 56 -10.84 5.65 -1.88
N PHE A 57 -11.03 6.96 -2.06
CA PHE A 57 -10.65 8.00 -1.11
C PHE A 57 -11.86 8.84 -0.78
N MET A 58 -12.15 8.95 0.52
CA MET A 58 -13.21 9.80 1.02
C MET A 58 -12.62 10.84 1.96
N VAL A 59 -12.83 12.12 1.63
CA VAL A 59 -12.39 13.27 2.42
C VAL A 59 -13.58 14.22 2.55
N PRO A 60 -13.88 14.75 3.74
CA PRO A 60 -13.15 14.60 5.02
C PRO A 60 -13.44 13.26 5.73
N ALA A 61 -12.62 12.93 6.75
CA ALA A 61 -12.87 11.82 7.67
C ALA A 61 -14.00 12.17 8.65
N ASP A 62 -15.22 12.25 8.14
CA ASP A 62 -16.44 12.57 8.90
C ASP A 62 -17.36 11.36 9.03
N ALA A 63 -18.40 11.49 9.86
CA ALA A 63 -19.36 10.42 10.09
C ALA A 63 -20.13 10.01 8.82
N ALA A 64 -20.30 10.91 7.86
CA ALA A 64 -21.00 10.62 6.62
C ALA A 64 -20.18 9.67 5.73
N ASN A 65 -18.88 9.94 5.58
CA ASN A 65 -17.97 9.10 4.82
C ASN A 65 -17.64 7.80 5.55
N GLU A 66 -17.59 7.81 6.89
CA GLU A 66 -17.52 6.59 7.69
C GLU A 66 -18.72 5.66 7.42
N GLY A 67 -19.94 6.22 7.33
CA GLY A 67 -21.14 5.47 6.97
C GLY A 67 -21.10 4.90 5.54
N LYS A 68 -20.53 5.63 4.58
CA LYS A 68 -20.29 5.12 3.22
C LYS A 68 -19.28 3.99 3.21
N MET A 69 -18.18 4.11 3.97
CA MET A 69 -17.20 3.04 4.14
C MET A 69 -17.82 1.78 4.74
N GLU A 70 -18.73 1.92 5.71
CA GLU A 70 -19.47 0.77 6.26
C GLU A 70 -20.35 0.10 5.19
N GLN A 71 -21.04 0.87 4.35
CA GLN A 71 -21.83 0.31 3.24
C GLN A 71 -20.95 -0.44 2.24
N LEU A 72 -19.78 0.11 1.90
CA LEU A 72 -18.81 -0.54 1.03
C LEU A 72 -18.24 -1.81 1.65
N PHE A 73 -17.86 -1.76 2.92
CA PHE A 73 -17.37 -2.93 3.67
C PHE A 73 -18.38 -4.07 3.56
N ARG A 74 -19.66 -3.82 3.90
CA ARG A 74 -20.72 -4.84 3.82
C ARG A 74 -20.92 -5.41 2.42
N ARG A 75 -20.67 -4.62 1.37
CA ARG A 75 -20.84 -5.06 -0.01
C ARG A 75 -19.67 -5.89 -0.53
N VAL A 76 -18.45 -5.62 -0.06
CA VAL A 76 -17.24 -6.35 -0.44
C VAL A 76 -17.06 -7.60 0.43
N SER A 77 -17.54 -7.58 1.68
CA SER A 77 -17.58 -8.75 2.55
C SER A 77 -18.47 -9.86 1.97
N THR A 78 -17.90 -11.04 1.78
CA THR A 78 -18.61 -12.23 1.26
C THR A 78 -19.21 -13.11 2.36
N GLY A 79 -18.97 -12.79 3.63
CA GLY A 79 -19.41 -13.56 4.79
C GLY A 79 -19.86 -12.69 5.96
N ALA A 80 -20.28 -13.34 7.05
CA ALA A 80 -20.68 -12.66 8.26
C ALA A 80 -19.49 -11.90 8.89
N GLU A 81 -19.79 -10.76 9.50
CA GLU A 81 -18.82 -10.02 10.29
C GLU A 81 -18.38 -10.87 11.50
N LEU A 82 -17.07 -10.96 11.71
CA LEU A 82 -16.50 -11.72 12.80
C LEU A 82 -16.55 -10.87 14.07
N ALA A 83 -16.89 -11.49 15.21
CA ALA A 83 -17.01 -10.79 16.49
C ALA A 83 -15.67 -10.34 17.08
N GLN A 84 -14.56 -10.86 16.57
CA GLN A 84 -13.21 -10.55 17.05
C GLN A 84 -12.80 -9.12 16.62
N LYS A 85 -12.19 -8.40 17.56
CA LYS A 85 -11.85 -6.96 17.44
C LYS A 85 -10.35 -6.69 17.39
N SER A 86 -9.53 -7.74 17.27
CA SER A 86 -8.10 -7.63 17.08
C SER A 86 -7.60 -8.80 16.23
N ILE A 87 -6.52 -8.59 15.50
CA ILE A 87 -5.74 -9.66 14.86
C ILE A 87 -4.36 -9.73 15.50
N THR A 88 -3.73 -10.90 15.46
CA THR A 88 -2.35 -11.07 15.89
C THR A 88 -1.47 -11.18 14.66
N VAL A 89 -0.50 -10.29 14.54
CA VAL A 89 0.47 -10.21 13.43
C VAL A 89 1.85 -10.25 14.05
N LEU A 90 2.65 -11.26 13.73
CA LEU A 90 3.97 -11.49 14.33
C LEU A 90 4.01 -11.26 15.86
N GLU A 91 3.14 -11.97 16.58
CA GLU A 91 2.98 -11.93 18.06
C GLU A 91 2.50 -10.59 18.64
N ARG A 92 2.05 -9.65 17.80
CA ARG A 92 1.53 -8.35 18.23
C ARG A 92 0.07 -8.21 17.87
N GLU A 93 -0.73 -7.76 18.83
CA GLU A 93 -2.13 -7.47 18.58
C GLU A 93 -2.31 -6.13 17.84
N ILE A 94 -3.24 -6.13 16.88
CA ILE A 94 -3.66 -4.94 16.13
C ILE A 94 -5.18 -4.86 16.25
N ALA A 95 -5.68 -3.76 16.81
CA ALA A 95 -7.11 -3.52 16.92
C ALA A 95 -7.73 -3.32 15.53
N VAL A 96 -8.83 -4.02 15.27
CA VAL A 96 -9.64 -3.88 14.05
C VAL A 96 -10.97 -3.23 14.39
N LYS A 97 -11.48 -2.41 13.47
CA LYS A 97 -12.83 -1.85 13.56
C LYS A 97 -13.87 -2.89 13.20
N ARG A 98 -13.62 -3.59 12.08
CA ARG A 98 -14.49 -4.64 11.51
C ARG A 98 -13.65 -5.63 10.72
N MET A 99 -14.11 -6.86 10.65
CA MET A 99 -13.50 -7.86 9.77
C MET A 99 -14.49 -8.92 9.34
N SER A 100 -14.27 -9.46 8.17
CA SER A 100 -14.95 -10.62 7.60
C SER A 100 -13.91 -11.48 6.88
N PRO A 101 -14.23 -12.71 6.45
CA PRO A 101 -13.31 -13.49 5.63
C PRO A 101 -12.79 -12.67 4.43
N GLY A 102 -11.47 -12.51 4.34
CA GLY A 102 -10.80 -11.79 3.24
C GLY A 102 -10.83 -10.25 3.29
N VAL A 103 -11.59 -9.63 4.19
CA VAL A 103 -11.75 -8.17 4.27
C VAL A 103 -11.58 -7.66 5.71
N ILE A 104 -10.75 -6.64 5.89
CA ILE A 104 -10.41 -6.10 7.20
C ILE A 104 -10.46 -4.57 7.21
N TRP A 105 -10.87 -3.97 8.32
CA TRP A 105 -10.94 -2.52 8.48
C TRP A 105 -10.20 -2.07 9.73
N PHE A 106 -9.22 -1.20 9.56
CA PHE A 106 -8.46 -0.56 10.64
C PHE A 106 -8.75 0.94 10.80
N ASP A 107 -8.53 1.43 12.01
CA ASP A 107 -8.20 2.83 12.24
C ASP A 107 -6.72 3.10 11.90
N PHE A 108 -6.42 4.26 11.31
CA PHE A 108 -5.06 4.64 10.94
C PHE A 108 -4.08 4.58 12.12
N MET A 109 -4.48 5.06 13.29
CA MET A 109 -3.60 5.05 14.46
C MET A 109 -3.42 3.63 15.00
N ALA A 110 -4.48 2.82 15.05
CA ALA A 110 -4.37 1.43 15.47
C ALA A 110 -3.41 0.60 14.60
N LEU A 111 -3.41 0.89 13.29
CA LEU A 111 -2.53 0.21 12.35
C LEU A 111 -1.09 0.74 12.41
N CYS A 112 -0.89 2.07 12.43
CA CYS A 112 0.42 2.69 12.19
C CYS A 112 1.16 3.24 13.43
N ASP A 113 0.50 3.43 14.58
CA ASP A 113 1.12 4.07 15.76
C ASP A 113 1.94 3.10 16.64
N GLY A 114 1.81 1.80 16.40
CA GLY A 114 2.60 0.77 17.09
C GLY A 114 3.99 0.55 16.50
N PRO A 115 4.84 -0.30 17.13
CA PRO A 115 6.12 -0.72 16.56
C PRO A 115 5.88 -1.66 15.38
N ARG A 116 5.58 -1.10 14.21
CA ARG A 116 5.30 -1.84 12.98
C ARG A 116 6.53 -1.93 12.09
N ALA A 117 6.70 -3.11 11.51
CA ALA A 117 7.67 -3.41 10.47
C ALA A 117 6.94 -3.66 9.15
N GLN A 118 7.68 -3.57 8.04
CA GLN A 118 7.16 -3.87 6.71
C GLN A 118 6.51 -5.26 6.62
N THR A 119 7.05 -6.24 7.35
CA THR A 119 6.54 -7.61 7.38
C THR A 119 5.12 -7.72 7.93
N ASP A 120 4.71 -6.81 8.81
CA ASP A 120 3.35 -6.81 9.37
C ASP A 120 2.31 -6.54 8.27
N TYR A 121 2.60 -5.54 7.44
CA TYR A 121 1.73 -5.17 6.33
C TYR A 121 1.69 -6.28 5.27
N LEU A 122 2.78 -7.02 5.08
CA LEU A 122 2.82 -8.16 4.17
C LEU A 122 2.00 -9.34 4.70
N GLU A 123 2.05 -9.64 5.99
CA GLU A 123 1.21 -10.66 6.61
C GLU A 123 -0.27 -10.31 6.47
N ILE A 124 -0.66 -9.06 6.77
CA ILE A 124 -2.03 -8.57 6.56
C ILE A 124 -2.43 -8.70 5.09
N ALA A 125 -1.59 -8.27 4.15
CA ALA A 125 -1.90 -8.37 2.71
C ALA A 125 -1.98 -9.81 2.20
N SER A 126 -1.32 -10.76 2.87
CA SER A 126 -1.37 -12.19 2.50
C SER A 126 -2.67 -12.87 2.95
N GLU A 127 -3.27 -12.41 4.04
CA GLU A 127 -4.50 -12.97 4.60
C GLU A 127 -5.76 -12.25 4.11
N TYR A 128 -5.66 -10.93 3.87
CA TYR A 128 -6.79 -10.08 3.49
C TYR A 128 -6.60 -9.49 2.09
N HIS A 129 -7.49 -9.85 1.17
CA HIS A 129 -7.48 -9.28 -0.18
C HIS A 129 -8.01 -7.84 -0.23
N THR A 130 -8.71 -7.37 0.81
CA THR A 130 -9.18 -5.99 0.90
C THR A 130 -9.00 -5.40 2.30
N VAL A 131 -8.35 -4.24 2.35
CA VAL A 131 -8.05 -3.51 3.58
C VAL A 131 -8.70 -2.13 3.51
N PHE A 132 -9.57 -1.84 4.47
CA PHE A 132 -10.15 -0.51 4.70
C PHE A 132 -9.33 0.22 5.76
N LEU A 133 -9.09 1.52 5.55
CA LEU A 133 -8.36 2.37 6.47
C LEU A 133 -9.11 3.69 6.67
N SER A 134 -9.58 3.95 7.88
CA SER A 134 -10.31 5.18 8.25
C SER A 134 -9.51 6.02 9.23
N GLY A 135 -9.92 7.28 9.43
CA GLY A 135 -9.34 8.13 10.47
C GLY A 135 -7.95 8.67 10.14
N ILE A 136 -7.58 8.71 8.85
CA ILE A 136 -6.28 9.25 8.42
C ILE A 136 -6.25 10.76 8.75
N PRO A 137 -5.34 11.21 9.64
CA PRO A 137 -5.24 12.62 9.98
C PRO A 137 -4.69 13.42 8.80
N ARG A 138 -4.85 14.75 8.82
CA ARG A 138 -4.10 15.61 7.91
C ARG A 138 -2.61 15.52 8.25
N LEU A 139 -1.87 14.72 7.49
CA LEU A 139 -0.44 14.54 7.68
C LEU A 139 0.30 15.80 7.22
N SER A 140 0.95 16.49 8.14
CA SER A 140 1.91 17.55 7.79
C SER A 140 3.20 16.94 7.23
N ALA A 141 4.00 17.71 6.49
CA ALA A 141 5.27 17.24 5.90
C ALA A 141 6.24 16.61 6.93
N LYS A 142 6.11 16.98 8.21
CA LYS A 142 6.90 16.43 9.33
C LYS A 142 6.38 15.08 9.86
N GLN A 143 5.12 14.76 9.61
CA GLN A 143 4.47 13.47 9.93
C GLN A 143 4.43 12.52 8.74
N ALA A 144 4.95 12.96 7.59
CA ALA A 144 5.08 12.12 6.40
C ALA A 144 5.89 10.86 6.65
N SER A 145 6.77 10.81 7.67
CA SER A 145 7.52 9.58 8.01
C SER A 145 6.62 8.44 8.49
N ILE A 146 5.50 8.71 9.16
CA ILE A 146 4.56 7.67 9.66
C ILE A 146 3.84 7.00 8.49
N ALA A 147 3.46 7.79 7.48
CA ALA A 147 2.87 7.27 6.24
C ALA A 147 3.91 6.77 5.23
N ALA A 148 5.09 7.38 5.13
CA ALA A 148 6.14 6.96 4.19
C ALA A 148 6.79 5.64 4.60
N ALA A 149 6.92 5.37 5.90
CA ALA A 149 7.40 4.08 6.42
C ALA A 149 6.37 2.95 6.26
N SER A 150 5.07 3.28 6.15
CA SER A 150 3.96 2.31 6.15
C SER A 150 3.26 2.17 4.78
N LEU A 151 3.35 3.18 3.90
CA LEU A 151 2.59 3.33 2.66
C LEU A 151 3.44 3.94 1.53
N GLY A 152 4.75 3.67 1.47
CA GLY A 152 5.69 4.20 0.46
C GLY A 152 5.34 3.96 -1.03
N TRP A 153 4.21 3.32 -1.31
CA TRP A 153 3.65 3.09 -2.65
C TRP A 153 2.55 4.10 -3.06
N TRP A 154 2.08 4.95 -2.14
CA TRP A 154 0.90 5.81 -2.35
C TRP A 154 1.20 7.25 -2.81
N THR A 155 2.45 7.71 -2.75
CA THR A 155 2.80 9.06 -3.18
C THR A 155 3.57 9.04 -4.50
N CYS A 156 2.85 8.90 -5.61
CA CYS A 156 3.33 9.40 -6.90
C CYS A 156 2.19 10.15 -7.60
N SER A 157 2.54 11.28 -8.22
CA SER A 157 1.70 12.23 -8.97
C SER A 157 0.85 13.24 -8.16
N THR A 158 1.51 14.18 -7.49
CA THR A 158 1.08 15.59 -7.63
C THR A 158 2.00 16.25 -8.65
N THR A 159 1.64 16.13 -9.92
CA THR A 159 2.25 16.94 -10.97
C THR A 159 1.72 18.35 -10.81
N THR A 160 2.66 19.25 -10.51
CA THR A 160 2.54 20.70 -10.58
C THR A 160 1.98 21.11 -11.93
N ALA A 161 0.72 21.54 -11.98
CA ALA A 161 0.19 22.29 -13.10
C ALA A 161 0.46 23.78 -12.82
N SER A 162 1.61 24.26 -13.29
CA SER A 162 1.86 25.68 -13.53
C SER A 162 1.54 25.98 -14.99
N SER A 163 0.49 26.76 -15.24
CA SER A 163 0.35 27.74 -16.33
C SER A 163 -0.84 28.63 -16.04
#